data_AF-F0T6M6-F1
#
_entry.id   AF-F0T6M6-F1
#
_cell.length_a   1.000
_cell.length_b   1.000
_cell.length_c   1.000
_cell.angle_alpha   90.00
_cell.angle_beta   90.00
_cell.angle_gamma   90.00
#
_symmetry.space_group_name_H-M   'P 1'
#
loop_
_entity.id
_entity.type
_entity.pdbx_description
1 polymer ?
#
loop_
_entity_poly.entity_id
_entity_poly.type
_entity_poly.pdbx_seq_one_letter_code
_entity_poly.pdbx_strand_id
1 'polypeptide(L)'
;MINWGAVILGFILSIILGGIFAVIVPIWGGILGLLLAGMAVGYMVGGDAMNGATNGALAGIFGAIVLSLLLLIAGTLILGIIGFAAASITSLFILAGFVGVMIIMAVGGIIGALIKDEPEVVG
;
A
#
# COMPACT_ATOMS: atom_id res chain seq x y z
N MET A 1 0.90 15.56 -9.69
CA MET A 1 -0.52 15.31 -10.01
C MET A 1 -0.87 13.91 -9.51
N ILE A 2 -2.13 13.64 -9.15
CA ILE A 2 -2.52 12.30 -8.69
C ILE A 2 -2.70 11.37 -9.88
N ASN A 3 -1.99 10.24 -9.87
CA ASN A 3 -2.12 9.17 -10.86
C ASN A 3 -2.88 7.99 -10.25
N TRP A 4 -4.18 7.93 -10.53
CA TRP A 4 -5.05 6.87 -9.99
C TRP A 4 -4.67 5.46 -10.46
N GLY A 5 -4.09 5.32 -11.65
CA GLY A 5 -3.56 4.03 -12.12
C GLY A 5 -2.42 3.53 -11.22
N ALA A 6 -1.47 4.42 -10.90
CA ALA A 6 -0.38 4.13 -9.98
C ALA A 6 -0.88 3.85 -8.55
N VAL A 7 -1.84 4.63 -8.05
CA VAL A 7 -2.45 4.44 -6.72
C VAL A 7 -3.12 3.06 -6.59
N ILE A 8 -3.93 2.68 -7.59
CA ILE A 8 -4.63 1.39 -7.60
C ILE A 8 -3.63 0.23 -7.71
N LEU A 9 -2.63 0.34 -8.59
CA LEU A 9 -1.61 -0.70 -8.71
C LEU A 9 -0.76 -0.80 -7.43
N GLY A 10 -0.45 0.33 -6.79
CA GLY A 10 0.23 0.38 -5.50
C GLY A 10 -0.55 -0.35 -4.40
N PHE A 11 -1.87 -0.19 -4.35
CA PHE A 11 -2.74 -0.96 -3.47
C PHE A 11 -2.70 -2.47 -3.76
N ILE A 12 -2.76 -2.87 -5.03
CA ILE A 12 -2.70 -4.29 -5.39
C ILE A 12 -1.34 -4.87 -4.98
N LEU A 13 -0.25 -4.17 -5.27
CA LEU A 13 1.10 -4.56 -4.89
C LEU A 13 1.29 -4.60 -3.37
N SER A 14 0.66 -3.69 -2.61
CA SER A 14 0.79 -3.68 -1.16
C SER A 14 0.17 -4.93 -0.52
N ILE A 15 -0.95 -5.44 -1.06
CA ILE A 15 -1.54 -6.71 -0.67
C ILE A 15 -0.62 -7.87 -1.05
N ILE A 16 -0.17 -7.93 -2.31
CA ILE A 16 0.60 -9.06 -2.83
C ILE A 16 1.97 -9.15 -2.14
N LEU A 17 2.76 -8.07 -2.19
CA LEU A 17 4.10 -8.02 -1.61
C LEU A 17 4.04 -8.08 -0.08
N GLY A 18 3.14 -7.31 0.53
CA GLY A 18 2.95 -7.32 1.99
C GLY A 18 2.59 -8.72 2.50
N GLY A 19 1.67 -9.40 1.83
CA GLY A 19 1.28 -10.78 2.16
C GLY A 19 2.41 -11.78 1.99
N ILE A 20 3.07 -11.78 0.81
CA ILE A 20 4.17 -12.71 0.52
C ILE A 20 5.30 -12.56 1.53
N PHE A 21 5.77 -11.33 1.78
CA PHE A 21 6.89 -11.11 2.68
C PHE A 21 6.52 -11.35 4.15
N ALA A 22 5.28 -11.06 4.55
CA ALA A 22 4.81 -11.36 5.91
C ALA A 22 4.79 -12.87 6.22
N VAL A 23 4.61 -13.74 5.22
CA VAL A 23 4.71 -15.19 5.43
C VAL A 23 6.14 -15.61 5.79
N ILE A 24 7.15 -14.93 5.25
CA ILE A 24 8.56 -15.25 5.47
C ILE A 24 9.05 -14.63 6.78
N VAL A 25 8.77 -13.34 6.97
CA VAL A 25 9.13 -12.59 8.17
C VAL A 25 7.91 -11.76 8.59
N PRO A 26 7.16 -12.13 9.64
CA PRO A 26 5.83 -11.59 9.95
C PRO A 26 5.65 -10.06 9.79
N ILE A 27 5.93 -9.30 10.84
CA ILE A 27 5.69 -7.84 10.83
C ILE A 27 6.68 -7.15 9.89
N TRP A 28 7.96 -7.53 9.95
CA TRP A 28 9.02 -6.86 9.19
C TRP A 28 8.91 -7.09 7.68
N GLY A 29 8.55 -8.29 7.25
CA GLY A 29 8.30 -8.60 5.85
C GLY A 29 7.08 -7.85 5.31
N GLY A 30 6.00 -7.75 6.08
CA GLY A 30 4.86 -6.89 5.73
C GLY A 30 5.28 -5.45 5.47
N ILE A 31 6.07 -4.86 6.38
CA ILE A 31 6.61 -3.49 6.23
C ILE A 31 7.48 -3.36 4.97
N LEU A 32 8.36 -4.33 4.70
CA LEU A 32 9.17 -4.34 3.48
C LEU A 32 8.31 -4.42 2.21
N GLY A 33 7.26 -5.25 2.21
CA GLY A 33 6.34 -5.34 1.09
C GLY A 33 5.59 -4.03 0.82
N LEU A 34 5.14 -3.35 1.87
CA LEU A 34 4.52 -2.02 1.75
C LEU A 34 5.50 -0.98 1.21
N LEU A 35 6.75 -1.01 1.67
CA LEU A 35 7.80 -0.10 1.19
C LEU A 35 8.05 -0.30 -0.30
N LEU A 36 8.20 -1.56 -0.74
CA LEU A 36 8.41 -1.90 -2.15
C LEU A 36 7.21 -1.55 -3.04
N ALA A 37 5.99 -1.73 -2.54
CA ALA A 37 4.79 -1.26 -3.23
C ALA A 37 4.80 0.27 -3.37
N GLY A 38 5.22 0.99 -2.33
CA GLY A 38 5.41 2.44 -2.39
C GLY A 38 6.45 2.83 -3.43
N MET A 39 7.59 2.15 -3.47
CA MET A 39 8.63 2.35 -4.49
C MET A 39 8.10 2.14 -5.90
N ALA A 40 7.31 1.11 -6.13
CA ALA A 40 6.67 0.91 -7.43
C ALA A 40 5.76 2.08 -7.80
N VAL A 41 4.96 2.61 -6.86
CA VAL A 41 4.13 3.81 -7.07
C VAL A 41 4.99 5.01 -7.45
N GLY A 42 6.03 5.29 -6.67
CA GLY A 42 7.00 6.37 -6.92
C GLY A 42 7.61 6.28 -8.31
N TYR A 43 8.09 5.09 -8.67
CA TYR A 43 8.70 4.83 -9.98
C TYR A 43 7.69 4.98 -11.12
N MET A 44 6.42 4.61 -10.94
CA MET A 44 5.40 4.84 -11.96
C MET A 44 5.15 6.33 -12.18
N VAL A 45 5.05 7.13 -11.11
CA VAL A 45 4.71 8.54 -11.22
C VAL A 45 5.88 9.43 -11.61
N GLY A 46 7.11 9.08 -11.21
CA GLY A 46 8.33 9.88 -11.45
C GLY A 46 8.22 11.32 -10.94
N GLY A 47 9.12 12.18 -11.43
CA GLY A 47 9.18 13.56 -10.99
C GLY A 47 9.77 13.68 -9.58
N ASP A 48 9.45 14.78 -8.90
CA ASP A 48 10.04 15.05 -7.59
C ASP A 48 9.60 14.07 -6.48
N ALA A 49 10.38 14.08 -5.39
CA ALA A 49 10.10 13.31 -4.18
C ALA A 49 8.69 13.55 -3.63
N MET A 50 8.16 14.77 -3.76
CA MET A 50 6.83 15.12 -3.24
C MET A 50 5.72 14.45 -4.06
N ASN A 51 5.87 14.34 -5.37
CA ASN A 51 4.95 13.64 -6.26
C ASN A 51 4.91 12.15 -5.96
N GLY A 52 6.08 11.54 -5.74
CA GLY A 52 6.21 10.15 -5.27
C GLY A 52 5.55 9.93 -3.91
N ALA A 53 5.88 10.78 -2.92
CA ALA A 53 5.33 10.71 -1.57
C ALA A 53 3.80 10.79 -1.57
N THR A 54 3.24 11.75 -2.30
CA THR A 54 1.80 12.02 -2.32
C THR A 54 1.03 10.85 -2.93
N ASN A 55 1.49 10.32 -4.06
CA ASN A 55 0.83 9.18 -4.70
C ASN A 55 1.02 7.89 -3.88
N GLY A 56 2.19 7.66 -3.28
CA GLY A 56 2.43 6.55 -2.37
C GLY A 56 1.54 6.59 -1.12
N ALA A 57 1.46 7.74 -0.46
CA ALA A 57 0.58 7.96 0.70
C ALA A 57 -0.88 7.68 0.35
N LEU A 58 -1.35 8.19 -0.79
CA LEU A 58 -2.72 7.96 -1.26
C LEU A 58 -2.99 6.49 -1.57
N ALA A 59 -2.02 5.75 -2.13
CA ALA A 59 -2.13 4.30 -2.31
C ALA A 59 -2.32 3.56 -0.98
N GLY A 60 -1.58 3.97 0.07
CA GLY A 60 -1.73 3.43 1.42
C GLY A 60 -3.10 3.71 2.03
N ILE A 61 -3.57 4.97 1.96
CA ILE A 61 -4.88 5.39 2.48
C ILE A 61 -6.02 4.68 1.74
N PHE A 62 -5.97 4.73 0.41
CA PHE A 62 -6.95 4.08 -0.47
C PHE A 62 -7.02 2.59 -0.16
N GLY A 63 -5.85 1.93 -0.05
CA GLY A 63 -5.77 0.52 0.26
C GLY A 63 -6.36 0.15 1.61
N ALA A 64 -6.09 0.92 2.66
CA ALA A 64 -6.64 0.66 3.99
C ALA A 64 -8.18 0.73 4.00
N ILE A 65 -8.76 1.74 3.34
CA ILE A 65 -10.21 1.92 3.24
C ILE A 65 -10.83 0.80 2.40
N VAL A 66 -10.30 0.58 1.19
CA VAL A 66 -10.87 -0.38 0.25
C VAL A 66 -10.75 -1.80 0.78
N LEU A 67 -9.59 -2.20 1.33
CA LEU A 67 -9.41 -3.52 1.92
C LEU A 67 -10.36 -3.76 3.09
N SER A 68 -10.54 -2.75 3.95
CA SER A 68 -11.47 -2.84 5.08
C SER A 68 -12.91 -3.09 4.62
N LEU A 69 -13.35 -2.41 3.56
CA LEU A 69 -14.68 -2.61 2.97
C LEU A 69 -14.81 -3.99 2.31
N LEU A 70 -13.79 -4.41 1.56
CA LEU A 70 -13.78 -5.73 0.92
C LEU A 70 -13.83 -6.86 1.95
N LEU A 71 -13.12 -6.72 3.08
CA LEU A 71 -13.17 -7.70 4.18
C LEU A 71 -14.56 -7.77 4.81
N LEU A 72 -15.21 -6.61 5.05
CA LEU A 72 -16.56 -6.57 5.61
C LEU A 72 -17.56 -7.26 4.66
N ILE A 73 -17.49 -6.95 3.36
CA ILE A 73 -18.37 -7.54 2.35
C ILE A 73 -18.12 -9.06 2.25
N ALA A 74 -16.86 -9.47 2.04
CA ALA A 74 -16.50 -10.86 1.85
C ALA A 74 -16.80 -11.70 3.11
N GLY A 75 -16.42 -11.20 4.29
CA GLY A 75 -16.67 -11.88 5.57
C GLY A 75 -18.17 -12.11 5.79
N THR A 76 -18.99 -11.08 5.55
CA THR A 76 -20.45 -11.19 5.67
C THR A 76 -21.04 -12.17 4.67
N LEU A 77 -20.61 -12.14 3.41
CA LEU A 77 -21.12 -13.04 2.38
C LEU A 77 -20.76 -14.51 2.62
N ILE A 78 -19.59 -14.79 3.19
CA ILE A 78 -19.11 -16.17 3.38
C ILE A 78 -19.63 -16.78 4.69
N LEU A 79 -19.64 -16.01 5.79
CA LEU A 79 -19.92 -16.52 7.14
C LEU A 79 -21.06 -15.79 7.87
N GLY A 80 -21.81 -14.93 7.18
CA GLY A 80 -22.91 -14.17 7.76
C GLY A 80 -22.45 -13.26 8.91
N ILE A 81 -23.23 -13.25 10.00
CA ILE A 81 -22.96 -12.38 11.16
C ILE A 81 -21.62 -12.67 11.85
N ILE A 82 -21.18 -13.94 11.85
CA ILE A 82 -19.90 -14.33 12.43
C ILE A 82 -18.75 -13.72 11.62
N GLY A 83 -18.84 -13.80 10.29
CA GLY A 83 -17.86 -13.19 9.39
C GLY A 83 -17.86 -11.68 9.46
N PHE A 84 -19.03 -11.05 9.55
CA PHE A 84 -19.14 -9.60 9.77
C PHE A 84 -18.42 -9.16 11.05
N ALA A 85 -18.62 -9.87 12.17
CA ALA A 85 -17.98 -9.54 13.44
C ALA A 85 -16.44 -9.67 13.36
N ALA A 86 -15.93 -10.77 12.80
CA ALA A 86 -14.50 -10.99 12.63
C ALA A 86 -13.87 -9.96 11.67
N ALA A 87 -14.51 -9.70 10.53
CA ALA A 87 -14.05 -8.70 9.57
C ALA A 87 -14.04 -7.29 10.17
N SER A 88 -15.03 -6.94 11.00
CA SER A 88 -15.10 -5.64 11.67
C SER A 88 -13.89 -5.39 12.58
N ILE A 89 -13.48 -6.40 13.34
CA ILE A 89 -12.30 -6.31 14.21
C ILE A 89 -11.05 -6.09 13.36
N THR A 90 -10.84 -6.91 12.33
CA THR A 90 -9.68 -6.80 11.44
C THR A 90 -9.64 -5.46 10.70
N SER A 91 -10.77 -5.01 10.17
CA SER A 91 -10.91 -3.72 9.50
C SER A 91 -10.61 -2.55 10.45
N LEU A 92 -11.03 -2.63 11.71
CA LEU A 92 -10.70 -1.62 12.71
C LEU A 92 -9.19 -1.54 12.97
N PHE A 93 -8.49 -2.68 13.03
CA PHE A 93 -7.03 -2.70 13.16
C PHE A 93 -6.34 -2.09 11.93
N ILE A 94 -6.80 -2.40 10.72
CA ILE A 94 -6.26 -1.81 9.48
C ILE A 94 -6.46 -0.29 9.49
N LEU A 95 -7.67 0.17 9.84
CA LEU A 95 -8.00 1.59 9.90
C LEU A 95 -7.26 2.30 11.03
N ALA A 96 -6.96 1.65 12.16
CA ALA A 96 -6.13 2.24 13.21
C ALA A 96 -4.65 2.35 12.78
N GLY A 97 -4.16 1.36 12.02
CA GLY A 97 -2.79 1.31 11.52
C GLY A 97 -2.53 2.11 10.25
N PHE A 98 -3.55 2.73 9.65
CA PHE A 98 -3.46 3.34 8.31
C PHE A 98 -2.40 4.44 8.22
N VAL A 99 -2.14 5.16 9.31
CA VAL A 99 -1.10 6.21 9.35
C VAL A 99 0.29 5.59 9.13
N GLY A 100 0.56 4.42 9.72
CA GLY A 100 1.80 3.69 9.50
C GLY A 100 1.95 3.25 8.05
N VAL A 101 0.89 2.68 7.47
CA VAL A 101 0.86 2.27 6.05
C VAL A 101 1.07 3.47 5.12
N MET A 102 0.38 4.58 5.39
CA MET A 102 0.52 5.84 4.65
C MET A 102 1.96 6.32 4.64
N ILE A 103 2.61 6.37 5.82
CA ILE A 103 4.00 6.83 5.94
C ILE A 103 4.95 5.89 5.20
N ILE A 104 4.83 4.57 5.39
CA ILE A 104 5.72 3.59 4.75
C ILE A 104 5.60 3.68 3.22
N MET A 105 4.37 3.75 2.71
CA MET A 105 4.15 3.87 1.27
C MET A 105 4.57 5.23 0.72
N ALA A 106 4.46 6.31 1.50
CA ALA A 106 5.00 7.62 1.12
C ALA A 106 6.52 7.58 1.01
N VAL A 107 7.21 6.98 1.99
CA VAL A 107 8.67 6.80 1.97
C VAL A 107 9.10 5.96 0.76
N GLY A 108 8.41 4.86 0.51
CA GLY A 108 8.64 4.08 -0.71
C GLY A 108 8.44 4.93 -1.97
N GLY A 109 7.36 5.69 -2.03
CA GLY A 109 7.04 6.60 -3.13
C GLY A 109 8.13 7.62 -3.40
N ILE A 110 8.72 8.20 -2.35
CA ILE A 110 9.88 9.10 -2.47
C ILE A 110 11.03 8.39 -3.15
N ILE A 111 11.42 7.23 -2.63
CA ILE A 111 12.57 6.46 -3.14
C ILE A 111 12.34 6.09 -4.61
N GLY A 112 11.15 5.59 -4.95
CA GLY A 112 10.82 5.18 -6.31
C GLY A 112 10.86 6.33 -7.33
N ALA A 113 10.37 7.51 -6.94
CA ALA A 113 10.38 8.68 -7.80
C ALA A 113 11.81 9.18 -8.04
N LEU A 114 12.64 9.22 -6.99
CA LEU A 114 14.04 9.61 -7.10
C LEU A 114 14.83 8.67 -8.00
N ILE A 115 14.65 7.35 -7.88
CA ILE A 115 15.32 6.35 -8.73
C ILE A 115 14.97 6.57 -10.21
N LYS A 116 13.73 6.92 -10.54
CA LYS A 116 13.32 7.15 -11.93
C LYS A 116 13.95 8.41 -12.53
N ASP A 117 14.19 9.41 -11.71
CA ASP A 117 14.72 10.69 -12.13
C ASP A 117 16.26 10.76 -12.04
N GLU A 118 16.93 9.65 -11.67
CA GLU A 118 18.39 9.55 -11.74
C GLU A 118 18.86 9.63 -13.21
N PRO A 119 19.84 10.49 -13.54
CA PRO A 119 20.36 10.58 -14.89
C PRO A 119 21.02 9.25 -15.30
N GLU A 120 20.69 8.76 -16.49
CA GLU A 120 21.33 7.56 -17.04
C GLU A 120 22.84 7.79 -17.10
N VAL A 121 23.60 6.95 -16.40
CA VAL A 121 25.06 6.96 -16.49
C VAL A 121 25.42 6.41 -17.87
N VAL A 122 25.65 7.30 -18.82
CA VAL A 122 26.13 6.94 -20.16
C VAL A 122 27.57 6.44 -20.01
N GLY A 123 27.73 5.11 -20.04
CA GLY A 123 29.02 4.42 -20.07
C GLY A 123 29.57 4.26 -21.48
#